data_AF-A0A1I0Y279-F1
#
_entry.id   AF-A0A1I0Y279-F1
#
_cell.length_a   1.000
_cell.length_b   1.000
_cell.length_c   1.000
_cell.angle_alpha   90.00
_cell.angle_beta   90.00
_cell.angle_gamma   90.00
#
_symmetry.space_group_name_H-M   'P 1'
#
loop_
_entity.id
_entity.type
_entity.pdbx_description
1 polymer ?
#
loop_
_entity_poly.entity_id
_entity_poly.type
_entity_poly.pdbx_seq_one_letter_code
_entity_poly.pdbx_strand_id
1 'polypeptide(L)'
;MKKLVFIGLLLLAANFAQAQDKIEWLKFEEAVAATEANPKMLLVDVYTDWCGWCKKMDKETFTDPAVIKYINEKFYAVKMNAEDNKRTFDFKDKEYTEAKMAGAMRVQSYPNFVIIDPTLMNITQLPGYRQPVEFLDGLSQIVDKGIGAK
;
A
#
# COMPACT_ATOMS: atom_id res chain seq x y z
N MET A 1 -34.50 34.56 42.55
CA MET A 1 -35.00 33.23 42.14
C MET A 1 -34.72 33.05 40.66
N LYS A 2 -34.09 31.92 40.28
CA LYS A 2 -33.94 31.36 38.91
C LYS A 2 -33.26 32.30 37.88
N LYS A 3 -31.93 32.44 37.76
CA LYS A 3 -30.87 31.45 37.46
C LYS A 3 -31.32 30.34 36.50
N LEU A 4 -31.73 30.65 35.26
CA LEU A 4 -32.17 29.59 34.33
C LEU A 4 -32.02 29.88 32.81
N VAL A 5 -31.10 30.72 32.35
CA VAL A 5 -31.02 31.03 30.89
C VAL A 5 -29.66 30.80 30.22
N PHE A 6 -28.58 30.46 30.93
CA PHE A 6 -27.25 30.28 30.31
C PHE A 6 -26.68 28.86 30.45
N ILE A 7 -27.51 27.83 30.24
CA ILE A 7 -27.05 26.43 30.13
C ILE A 7 -27.71 25.81 28.91
N GLY A 8 -27.17 26.09 27.73
CA GLY A 8 -27.75 25.54 26.49
C GLY A 8 -26.87 25.64 25.25
N LEU A 9 -25.60 26.04 25.36
CA LEU A 9 -24.75 26.24 24.19
C LEU A 9 -23.28 25.88 24.45
N LEU A 10 -23.01 24.70 25.02
CA LEU A 10 -21.62 24.28 25.24
C LEU A 10 -21.39 22.76 25.27
N LEU A 11 -22.12 21.99 24.45
CA LEU A 11 -21.90 20.54 24.31
C LEU A 11 -22.02 20.03 22.86
N LEU A 12 -21.53 20.80 21.89
CA LEU A 12 -21.33 20.31 20.51
C LEU A 12 -19.91 20.58 20.00
N ALA A 13 -18.90 20.37 20.84
CA ALA A 13 -17.58 20.01 20.35
C ALA A 13 -17.55 18.49 20.23
N ALA A 14 -18.25 17.96 19.22
CA ALA A 14 -17.99 16.60 18.77
C ALA A 14 -16.52 16.58 18.37
N ASN A 15 -15.71 15.88 19.16
CA ASN A 15 -14.32 15.62 18.87
C ASN A 15 -14.26 14.83 17.56
N PHE A 16 -14.18 15.53 16.44
CA PHE A 16 -13.71 14.97 15.18
C PHE A 16 -12.19 14.80 15.32
N ALA A 17 -11.77 13.88 16.18
CA ALA A 17 -10.48 13.23 16.01
C ALA A 17 -10.64 12.37 14.75
N GLN A 18 -10.47 12.98 13.58
CA GLN A 18 -10.27 12.23 12.35
C GLN A 18 -8.97 11.46 12.56
N ALA A 19 -9.09 10.17 12.87
CA ALA A 19 -7.94 9.28 12.82
C ALA A 19 -7.34 9.44 11.42
N GLN A 20 -6.05 9.74 11.35
CA GLN A 20 -5.39 9.82 10.05
C GLN A 20 -5.44 8.41 9.45
N ASP A 21 -6.13 8.30 8.31
CA ASP A 21 -6.23 7.05 7.56
C ASP A 21 -4.82 6.51 7.29
N LYS A 22 -4.69 5.19 7.23
CA LYS A 22 -3.44 4.50 6.93
C LYS A 22 -3.62 3.63 5.69
N ILE A 23 -2.51 3.31 5.03
CA ILE A 23 -2.54 2.29 3.98
C ILE A 23 -2.98 0.96 4.59
N GLU A 24 -3.93 0.31 3.92
CA GLU A 24 -4.41 -1.02 4.27
C GLU A 24 -3.44 -2.06 3.73
N TRP A 25 -2.45 -2.41 4.55
CA TRP A 25 -1.47 -3.44 4.22
C TRP A 25 -2.05 -4.83 4.44
N LEU A 26 -2.08 -5.63 3.38
CA LEU A 26 -2.46 -7.03 3.39
C LEU A 26 -1.23 -7.93 3.28
N LYS A 27 -1.37 -9.19 3.68
CA LYS A 27 -0.43 -10.22 3.22
C LYS A 27 -0.63 -10.48 1.73
N PHE A 28 0.37 -11.07 1.10
CA PHE A 28 0.34 -11.33 -0.33
C PHE A 28 -0.86 -12.21 -0.73
N GLU A 29 -1.07 -13.33 -0.03
CA GLU A 29 -2.17 -14.27 -0.29
C GLU A 29 -3.56 -13.64 -0.01
N GLU A 30 -3.65 -12.73 0.95
CA GLU A 30 -4.88 -11.99 1.25
C GLU A 30 -5.21 -11.01 0.13
N ALA A 31 -4.20 -10.32 -0.40
CA ALA A 31 -4.37 -9.42 -1.55
C ALA A 31 -4.73 -10.18 -2.83
N VAL A 32 -4.14 -11.36 -3.05
CA VAL A 32 -4.50 -12.25 -4.17
C VAL A 32 -5.97 -12.66 -4.07
N ALA A 33 -6.39 -13.18 -2.92
CA ALA A 33 -7.79 -13.57 -2.70
C ALA A 33 -8.77 -12.40 -2.86
N ALA A 34 -8.38 -11.20 -2.39
CA ALA A 34 -9.18 -9.99 -2.56
C ALA A 34 -9.31 -9.57 -4.03
N THR A 35 -8.25 -9.72 -4.84
CA THR A 35 -8.27 -9.47 -6.29
C THR A 35 -9.13 -10.46 -7.04
N GLU A 36 -9.11 -11.75 -6.67
CA GLU A 36 -9.97 -12.77 -7.27
C GLU A 36 -11.46 -12.49 -6.99
N ALA A 37 -11.78 -12.00 -5.78
CA ALA A 37 -13.15 -11.64 -5.41
C ALA A 37 -13.62 -10.30 -6.01
N ASN A 38 -12.75 -9.29 -6.04
CA ASN A 38 -13.02 -7.95 -6.56
C ASN A 38 -11.79 -7.42 -7.31
N PRO A 39 -11.77 -7.50 -8.66
CA PRO A 39 -10.60 -7.20 -9.47
C PRO A 39 -10.00 -5.81 -9.22
N LYS A 40 -8.84 -5.80 -8.58
CA LYS A 40 -8.02 -4.61 -8.31
C LYS A 40 -6.54 -5.00 -8.44
N MET A 41 -5.70 -4.05 -8.84
CA MET A 41 -4.25 -4.27 -8.94
C MET A 41 -3.62 -4.46 -7.55
N LEU A 42 -2.47 -5.14 -7.49
CA LEU A 42 -1.65 -5.18 -6.28
C LEU A 42 -0.51 -4.17 -6.39
N LEU A 43 -0.22 -3.51 -5.27
CA LEU A 43 0.99 -2.72 -5.07
C LEU A 43 1.82 -3.41 -3.99
N VAL A 44 2.92 -4.06 -4.38
CA VAL A 44 3.80 -4.76 -3.43
C VAL A 44 5.00 -3.88 -3.12
N ASP A 45 5.04 -3.30 -1.93
CA ASP A 45 6.20 -2.62 -1.35
C ASP A 45 7.20 -3.67 -0.84
N VAL A 46 8.30 -3.84 -1.58
CA VAL A 46 9.37 -4.75 -1.23
C VAL A 46 10.50 -3.99 -0.54
N TYR A 47 10.79 -4.39 0.69
CA TYR A 47 11.75 -3.72 1.58
C TYR A 47 12.64 -4.73 2.32
N THR A 48 13.59 -4.20 3.10
CA THR A 48 14.36 -4.93 4.13
C THR A 48 14.46 -4.10 5.41
N ASP A 49 14.70 -4.74 6.55
CA ASP A 49 14.70 -4.05 7.86
C ASP A 49 15.85 -3.03 8.02
N TRP A 50 16.96 -3.24 7.31
CA TRP A 50 18.12 -2.36 7.33
C TRP A 50 18.04 -1.24 6.29
N CYS A 51 17.05 -1.25 5.39
CA CYS A 51 16.91 -0.27 4.31
C CYS A 51 16.47 1.11 4.84
N GLY A 52 17.42 2.04 4.90
CA GLY A 52 17.16 3.42 5.34
C GLY A 52 16.17 4.17 4.44
N TRP A 53 16.26 3.99 3.12
CA TRP A 53 15.35 4.62 2.16
C TRP A 53 13.91 4.11 2.25
N CYS A 54 13.74 2.84 2.62
CA CYS A 54 12.42 2.24 2.86
C CYS A 54 11.77 2.89 4.09
N LYS A 55 12.52 3.05 5.19
CA LYS A 55 12.04 3.78 6.38
C LYS A 55 11.73 5.24 6.09
N LYS A 56 12.50 5.88 5.19
CA LYS A 56 12.22 7.24 4.74
C LYS A 56 10.93 7.32 3.93
N MET A 57 10.71 6.38 3.01
CA MET A 57 9.45 6.23 2.26
C MET A 57 8.26 6.09 3.21
N ASP A 58 8.37 5.23 4.23
CA ASP A 58 7.32 5.00 5.23
C ASP A 58 6.93 6.28 5.98
N LYS A 59 7.93 7.11 6.32
CA LYS A 59 7.73 8.31 7.13
C LYS A 59 7.29 9.53 6.34
N GLU A 60 7.71 9.65 5.08
CA GLU A 60 7.50 10.86 4.28
C GLU A 60 6.45 10.68 3.20
N THR A 61 6.34 9.47 2.64
CA THR A 61 5.48 9.18 1.49
C THR A 61 4.22 8.41 1.88
N PHE A 62 4.36 7.34 2.66
CA PHE A 62 3.21 6.51 3.05
C PHE A 62 2.35 7.08 4.19
N THR A 63 2.74 8.22 4.75
CA THR A 63 1.93 9.01 5.68
C THR A 63 1.21 10.17 5.01
N ASP A 64 1.49 10.46 3.74
CA ASP A 64 0.82 11.53 3.01
C ASP A 64 -0.65 11.13 2.72
N PRO A 65 -1.64 11.96 3.09
CA PRO A 65 -3.06 11.62 2.91
C PRO A 65 -3.47 11.35 1.46
N ALA A 66 -2.87 12.03 0.48
CA ALA A 66 -3.19 11.80 -0.93
C ALA A 66 -2.64 10.45 -1.40
N VAL A 67 -1.44 10.08 -0.94
CA VAL A 67 -0.85 8.75 -1.19
C VAL A 67 -1.70 7.65 -0.58
N ILE A 68 -2.08 7.78 0.69
CA ILE A 68 -2.89 6.78 1.41
C ILE A 68 -4.22 6.56 0.69
N LYS A 69 -4.93 7.65 0.39
CA LYS A 69 -6.21 7.60 -0.30
C LYS A 69 -6.08 6.91 -1.65
N TYR A 70 -5.10 7.33 -2.45
CA TYR A 70 -4.89 6.77 -3.79
C TYR A 70 -4.57 5.28 -3.74
N ILE A 71 -3.70 4.85 -2.82
CA ILE A 71 -3.35 3.43 -2.68
C ILE A 71 -4.56 2.60 -2.31
N ASN A 72 -5.30 2.97 -1.26
CA ASN A 72 -6.45 2.19 -0.79
C ASN A 72 -7.57 2.14 -1.84
N GLU A 73 -7.78 3.22 -2.60
CA GLU A 73 -8.76 3.27 -3.68
C GLU A 73 -8.37 2.38 -4.87
N LYS A 74 -7.09 2.40 -5.28
CA LYS A 74 -6.65 1.83 -6.56
C LYS A 74 -5.96 0.47 -6.47
N PHE A 75 -5.41 0.12 -5.31
CA PHE A 75 -4.65 -1.11 -5.12
C PHE A 75 -5.09 -1.90 -3.89
N TYR A 76 -4.76 -3.18 -3.89
CA TYR A 76 -4.52 -3.92 -2.65
C TYR A 76 -3.01 -3.83 -2.35
N ALA A 77 -2.66 -3.18 -1.25
CA ALA A 77 -1.28 -2.93 -0.91
C ALA A 77 -0.70 -4.10 -0.09
N VAL A 78 0.51 -4.52 -0.43
CA VAL A 78 1.23 -5.58 0.28
C VAL A 78 2.57 -5.04 0.72
N LYS A 79 2.94 -5.31 1.97
CA LYS A 79 4.26 -5.01 2.51
C LYS A 79 5.05 -6.31 2.62
N MET A 80 6.16 -6.42 1.92
CA MET A 80 6.91 -7.67 1.78
C MET A 80 8.39 -7.48 2.14
N ASN A 81 8.85 -8.22 3.15
CA ASN A 81 10.25 -8.20 3.54
C ASN A 81 11.03 -9.23 2.72
N ALA A 82 11.96 -8.76 1.88
CA ALA A 82 12.74 -9.61 0.99
C ALA A 82 13.75 -10.53 1.70
N GLU A 83 13.91 -10.42 3.02
CA GLU A 83 14.75 -11.29 3.84
C GLU A 83 13.94 -12.25 4.72
N ASP A 84 12.61 -12.12 4.78
CA ASP A 84 11.79 -12.98 5.62
C ASP A 84 11.58 -14.37 4.98
N ASN A 85 12.04 -15.39 5.70
CA ASN A 85 11.94 -16.80 5.35
C ASN A 85 11.10 -17.61 6.36
N LYS A 86 10.43 -16.95 7.31
CA LYS A 86 9.71 -17.62 8.41
C LYS A 86 8.30 -18.01 8.02
N ARG A 87 7.58 -17.13 7.33
CA ARG A 87 6.20 -17.35 6.90
C ARG A 87 6.19 -17.92 5.48
N THR A 88 5.36 -18.94 5.26
CA THR A 88 5.08 -19.48 3.92
C THR A 88 3.64 -19.21 3.51
N PHE A 89 3.40 -19.18 2.20
CA PHE A 89 2.08 -19.07 1.58
C PHE A 89 2.11 -19.70 0.18
N ASP A 90 0.95 -20.16 -0.30
CA ASP A 90 0.82 -20.74 -1.62
C ASP A 90 0.42 -19.70 -2.67
N PHE A 91 1.01 -19.79 -3.85
CA PHE A 91 0.64 -19.00 -5.02
C PHE A 91 0.94 -19.77 -6.31
N LYS A 92 -0.06 -19.94 -7.18
CA LYS A 92 0.06 -20.69 -8.45
C LYS A 92 0.72 -22.07 -8.26
N ASP A 93 0.15 -22.87 -7.36
CA ASP A 93 0.58 -24.24 -7.03
C ASP A 93 2.02 -24.38 -6.53
N LYS A 94 2.58 -23.30 -5.97
CA LYS A 94 3.92 -23.27 -5.39
C LYS A 94 3.89 -22.57 -4.04
N GLU A 95 4.65 -23.12 -3.10
CA GLU A 95 4.88 -22.50 -1.80
C GLU A 95 6.02 -21.46 -1.90
N TYR A 96 5.78 -20.27 -1.35
CA TYR A 96 6.75 -19.18 -1.26
C TYR A 96 6.94 -18.73 0.19
N THR A 97 8.14 -18.25 0.48
CA THR A 97 8.37 -17.26 1.55
C THR A 97 8.35 -15.86 0.95
N GLU A 98 8.33 -14.81 1.77
CA GLU A 98 8.44 -13.43 1.28
C GLU A 98 9.74 -13.21 0.51
N ALA A 99 10.86 -13.72 1.02
CA ALA A 99 12.15 -13.66 0.32
C ALA A 99 12.12 -14.37 -1.05
N LYS A 100 11.54 -15.59 -1.11
CA LYS A 100 11.40 -16.33 -2.38
C LYS A 100 10.48 -15.59 -3.36
N MET A 101 9.39 -14.99 -2.87
CA MET A 101 8.46 -14.24 -3.69
C MET A 101 9.10 -12.96 -4.24
N ALA A 102 9.82 -12.20 -3.42
CA ALA A 102 10.60 -11.04 -3.86
C ALA A 102 11.61 -11.41 -4.96
N GLY A 103 12.30 -12.54 -4.80
CA GLY A 103 13.19 -13.11 -5.81
C GLY A 103 12.46 -13.53 -7.10
N ALA A 104 11.30 -14.19 -6.98
CA ALA A 104 10.46 -14.57 -8.12
C ALA A 104 9.94 -13.36 -8.90
N MET A 105 9.67 -12.25 -8.20
CA MET A 105 9.34 -10.96 -8.80
C MET A 105 10.55 -10.24 -9.41
N ARG A 106 11.77 -10.79 -9.28
CA ARG A 106 13.04 -10.19 -9.75
C ARG A 106 13.32 -8.82 -9.15
N VAL A 107 13.01 -8.62 -7.87
CA VAL A 107 13.42 -7.41 -7.15
C VAL A 107 14.93 -7.45 -6.93
N GLN A 108 15.63 -6.35 -7.24
CA GLN A 108 17.09 -6.26 -7.17
C GLN A 108 17.59 -5.07 -6.33
N SER A 109 16.69 -4.20 -5.88
CA SER A 109 16.99 -2.99 -5.12
C SER A 109 15.81 -2.63 -4.22
N TYR A 110 16.07 -1.81 -3.18
CA TYR A 110 15.07 -1.41 -2.19
C TYR A 110 15.09 0.11 -1.93
N PRO A 111 13.94 0.75 -1.66
CA PRO A 111 12.59 0.17 -1.79
C PRO A 111 12.27 -0.10 -3.28
N ASN A 112 11.39 -1.06 -3.53
CA ASN A 112 10.90 -1.33 -4.88
C ASN A 112 9.42 -1.71 -4.83
N PHE A 113 8.63 -1.08 -5.70
CA PHE A 113 7.21 -1.30 -5.80
C PHE A 113 6.90 -2.15 -7.02
N VAL A 114 6.43 -3.37 -6.81
CA VAL A 114 5.97 -4.27 -7.88
C VAL A 114 4.48 -4.05 -8.10
N ILE A 115 4.08 -3.78 -9.35
CA ILE A 115 2.67 -3.62 -9.72
C ILE A 115 2.23 -4.87 -10.47
N ILE A 116 1.18 -5.51 -9.93
CA ILE A 116 0.61 -6.75 -10.48
C ILE A 116 -0.81 -6.43 -10.96
N ASP A 117 -1.14 -6.86 -12.19
CA ASP A 117 -2.48 -6.67 -12.74
C ASP A 117 -3.52 -7.58 -12.06
N PRO A 118 -4.82 -7.36 -12.30
CA PRO A 118 -5.87 -8.25 -11.77
C PRO A 118 -5.83 -9.69 -12.33
N THR A 119 -5.01 -9.98 -13.35
CA THR A 119 -4.78 -11.34 -13.84
C THR A 119 -3.62 -12.03 -13.11
N LEU A 120 -3.07 -11.37 -12.08
CA LEU A 120 -1.96 -11.84 -11.26
C LEU A 120 -0.69 -12.05 -12.08
N MET A 121 -0.47 -11.19 -13.08
CA MET A 121 0.77 -11.09 -13.85
C MET A 121 1.54 -9.81 -13.50
N ASN A 122 2.86 -9.93 -13.40
CA ASN A 122 3.72 -8.77 -13.14
C ASN A 122 3.71 -7.85 -14.36
N ILE A 123 3.26 -6.61 -14.18
CA ILE A 123 3.26 -5.60 -15.24
C ILE A 123 4.61 -4.88 -15.26
N THR A 124 4.98 -4.31 -14.11
CA THR A 124 6.11 -3.38 -14.02
C THR A 124 6.58 -3.19 -12.58
N GLN A 125 7.70 -2.50 -12.43
CA GLN A 125 8.29 -2.14 -11.16
C GLN A 125 8.61 -0.65 -11.14
N LEU A 126 8.54 -0.05 -9.95
CA LEU A 126 8.91 1.33 -9.71
C LEU A 126 10.01 1.37 -8.62
N PRO A 127 11.28 1.10 -8.95
CA PRO A 127 12.34 1.04 -7.96
C PRO A 127 12.70 2.43 -7.42
N GLY A 128 13.14 2.47 -6.16
CA GLY A 128 13.69 3.65 -5.50
C GLY A 128 12.67 4.48 -4.73
N TYR A 129 13.18 5.23 -3.76
CA TYR A 129 12.41 6.19 -2.98
C TYR A 129 11.97 7.38 -3.83
N ARG A 130 10.77 7.91 -3.54
CA ARG A 130 10.18 9.11 -4.14
C ARG A 130 9.40 9.90 -3.10
N GLN A 131 9.35 11.21 -3.25
CA GLN A 131 8.44 12.07 -2.47
C GLN A 131 6.97 11.80 -2.88
N PRO A 132 5.98 12.20 -2.05
CA PRO A 132 4.55 11.93 -2.30
C PRO A 132 4.06 12.20 -3.72
N VAL A 133 4.33 13.41 -4.24
CA VAL A 133 3.87 13.84 -5.57
C VAL A 133 4.49 12.98 -6.67
N GLU A 134 5.81 12.81 -6.65
CA GLU A 134 6.54 12.00 -7.63
C GLU A 134 6.14 10.52 -7.60
N PHE A 135 5.80 10.02 -6.42
CA PHE A 135 5.33 8.66 -6.25
C PHE A 135 3.93 8.47 -6.87
N LEU A 136 3.00 9.38 -6.61
CA LEU A 136 1.68 9.39 -7.24
C LEU A 136 1.75 9.54 -8.76
N ASP A 137 2.63 10.42 -9.26
CA ASP A 137 2.88 10.59 -10.69
C ASP A 137 3.41 9.29 -11.32
N GLY A 138 4.32 8.60 -10.63
CA GLY A 138 4.83 7.30 -11.07
C GLY A 138 3.74 6.23 -11.13
N LEU A 139 2.91 6.12 -10.08
CA LEU A 139 1.82 5.14 -10.05
C LEU A 139 0.73 5.43 -11.08
N SER A 140 0.31 6.69 -11.22
CA SER A 140 -0.73 7.07 -12.18
C SER A 140 -0.32 6.77 -13.62
N GLN A 141 0.92 7.08 -14.00
CA GLN A 141 1.44 6.74 -15.33
C GLN A 141 1.45 5.23 -15.60
N ILE A 142 1.73 4.41 -14.59
CA ILE A 142 1.71 2.94 -14.72
C ILE A 142 0.27 2.47 -14.91
N VAL A 143 -0.67 2.97 -14.11
CA VAL A 143 -2.09 2.64 -14.21
C VAL A 143 -2.67 3.04 -15.56
N ASP A 144 -2.39 4.27 -16.02
CA ASP A 144 -2.91 4.80 -17.28
C ASP A 144 -2.37 4.01 -18.49
N LYS A 145 -1.09 3.64 -18.47
CA LYS A 145 -0.48 2.83 -19.54
C LYS A 145 -0.89 1.35 -19.47
N GLY A 146 -1.05 0.80 -18.28
CA GLY A 146 -1.41 -0.61 -18.05
C GLY A 146 -2.89 -0.91 -18.34
N ILE A 147 -3.78 0.06 -18.11
CA ILE A 147 -5.22 -0.07 -18.41
C ILE A 147 -5.54 0.40 -19.84
N GLY A 148 -4.83 1.41 -20.36
CA GLY A 148 -5.06 1.98 -21.69
C GLY A 148 -4.45 1.20 -22.86
N ALA A 149 -3.74 0.10 -22.61
CA ALA A 149 -3.17 -0.76 -23.65
C ALA A 149 -4.12 -1.90 -24.13
N LYS A 150 -5.43 -1.74 -23.90
CA LYS A 150 -6.48 -2.59 -24.50
C LYS A 150 -7.22 -1.83 -25.58
#